data_AF-A0A970BJJ5-F1
#
_entry.id   AF-A0A970BJJ5-F1
#
_cell.length_a   1.000
_cell.length_b   1.000
_cell.length_c   1.000
_cell.angle_alpha   90.00
_cell.angle_beta   90.00
_cell.angle_gamma   90.00
#
_symmetry.space_group_name_H-M   'P 1'
#
loop_
_entity.id
_entity.type
_entity.pdbx_description
1 polymer ?
#
loop_
_entity_poly.entity_id
_entity_poly.type
_entity_poly.pdbx_seq_one_letter_code
_entity_poly.pdbx_strand_id
1 'polypeptide(L)'
;MIFGKEKNKGLVLDGLKLKVVTIGENGISEKDILVHDMYEEDLTLHSMLVNLNLPDFPVVFGIIRAVKADTYNDLLYKQIEDVQAKSPIKGMDDVFNSGSTWEV
;
A
#
# COMPACT_ATOMS: atom_id res chain seq x y z
N MET A 1 -16.53 -9.20 -5.85
CA MET A 1 -15.67 -9.64 -6.98
C MET A 1 -16.27 -10.90 -7.58
N ILE A 2 -16.95 -10.78 -8.71
CA ILE A 2 -17.67 -11.86 -9.41
C ILE A 2 -16.92 -12.18 -10.71
N PHE A 3 -16.77 -13.47 -11.04
CA PHE A 3 -16.05 -13.94 -12.21
C PHE A 3 -16.67 -15.22 -12.81
N GLY A 4 -16.15 -15.66 -13.96
CA GLY A 4 -16.67 -16.81 -14.72
C GLY A 4 -17.56 -16.39 -15.90
N LYS A 5 -17.66 -17.27 -16.90
CA LYS A 5 -18.36 -16.99 -18.18
C LYS A 5 -19.82 -16.53 -17.97
N GLU A 6 -20.48 -17.09 -16.96
CA GLU A 6 -21.89 -16.81 -16.63
C GLU A 6 -22.05 -15.93 -15.39
N LYS A 7 -20.96 -15.31 -14.89
CA LYS A 7 -20.94 -14.51 -13.64
C LYS A 7 -21.50 -15.26 -12.43
N ASN A 8 -21.26 -16.57 -12.38
CA ASN A 8 -21.78 -17.47 -11.36
C ASN A 8 -20.78 -17.74 -10.22
N LYS A 9 -19.52 -17.30 -10.31
CA LYS A 9 -18.52 -17.49 -9.26
C LYS A 9 -18.16 -16.18 -8.58
N GLY A 10 -17.94 -16.22 -7.27
CA GLY A 10 -17.49 -15.09 -6.46
C GLY A 10 -16.29 -15.46 -5.61
N LEU A 11 -15.56 -14.44 -5.14
CA LEU A 11 -14.57 -14.59 -4.09
C LEU A 11 -15.19 -14.16 -2.76
N VAL A 12 -14.97 -14.95 -1.71
CA VAL A 12 -15.36 -14.65 -0.33
C VAL A 12 -14.13 -14.71 0.55
N LEU A 13 -14.05 -13.80 1.53
CA LEU A 13 -13.03 -13.81 2.56
C LEU A 13 -13.56 -14.56 3.77
N ASP A 14 -13.00 -15.74 4.05
CA ASP A 14 -13.30 -16.53 5.24
C ASP A 14 -12.12 -16.43 6.23
N GLY A 15 -12.22 -15.46 7.13
CA GLY A 15 -11.12 -15.08 8.03
C GLY A 15 -9.94 -14.48 7.25
N LEU A 16 -8.82 -15.21 7.19
CA LEU A 16 -7.60 -14.81 6.46
C LEU A 16 -7.37 -15.65 5.19
N LYS A 17 -8.41 -16.31 4.66
CA LYS A 17 -8.30 -17.13 3.44
C LYS A 17 -9.36 -16.73 2.42
N LEU A 18 -8.94 -16.56 1.18
CA LEU A 18 -9.84 -16.37 0.03
C LEU A 18 -10.39 -17.73 -0.40
N LYS A 19 -11.70 -17.79 -0.62
CA LYS A 19 -12.40 -18.96 -1.13
C LYS A 19 -13.21 -18.58 -2.36
N VAL A 20 -13.21 -19.48 -3.35
CA VAL A 20 -14.10 -19.38 -4.51
C VAL A 20 -15.42 -20.03 -4.15
N VAL A 21 -16.52 -19.31 -4.38
CA VAL A 21 -17.88 -19.80 -4.14
C VAL A 21 -18.73 -19.63 -5.39
N THR A 22 -19.76 -20.46 -5.54
CA THR A 22 -20.78 -20.29 -6.59
C THR A 22 -21.95 -19.50 -6.02
N ILE A 23 -22.36 -18.44 -6.71
CA ILE A 23 -23.51 -17.61 -6.32
C ILE A 23 -24.79 -18.42 -6.52
N GLY A 24 -25.63 -18.51 -5.49
CA GLY A 24 -26.86 -19.30 -5.52
C GLY A 24 -26.73 -20.76 -5.05
N GLU A 25 -25.52 -21.27 -4.86
CA GLU A 25 -25.28 -22.52 -4.11
C GLU A 25 -25.03 -22.21 -2.63
N ASN A 26 -25.48 -23.07 -1.72
CA ASN A 26 -25.34 -22.92 -0.26
C ASN A 26 -25.93 -21.63 0.35
N GLY A 27 -26.90 -20.99 -0.31
CA GLY A 27 -27.56 -19.78 0.19
C GLY A 27 -26.69 -18.52 0.14
N ILE A 28 -25.57 -18.58 -0.58
CA ILE A 28 -24.65 -17.44 -0.74
C ILE A 28 -25.28 -16.42 -1.69
N SER A 29 -25.46 -15.20 -1.17
CA SER A 29 -26.00 -14.07 -1.90
C SER A 29 -24.89 -13.15 -2.42
N GLU A 30 -25.22 -12.22 -3.32
CA GLU A 30 -24.25 -11.22 -3.79
C GLU A 30 -23.65 -10.37 -2.67
N LYS A 31 -24.34 -10.26 -1.52
CA LYS A 31 -23.89 -9.47 -0.36
C LYS A 31 -22.74 -10.13 0.39
N ASP A 32 -22.60 -11.44 0.26
CA ASP A 32 -21.56 -12.21 0.94
C ASP A 32 -20.23 -12.19 0.16
N ILE A 33 -20.27 -11.68 -1.07
CA ILE A 33 -19.12 -11.62 -1.97
C ILE A 33 -18.21 -10.47 -1.54
N LEU A 34 -16.89 -10.75 -1.54
CA LEU A 34 -15.86 -9.77 -1.23
C LEU A 34 -15.99 -8.53 -2.14
N VAL A 35 -16.19 -7.38 -1.53
CA VAL A 35 -16.11 -6.07 -2.19
C VAL A 35 -14.68 -5.57 -2.01
N HIS A 36 -14.00 -5.31 -3.12
CA HIS A 36 -12.63 -4.83 -3.11
C HIS A 36 -12.62 -3.29 -3.06
N ASP A 37 -11.89 -2.73 -2.10
CA ASP A 37 -11.57 -1.31 -2.03
C ASP A 37 -10.09 -1.09 -2.36
N MET A 38 -9.84 -0.22 -3.33
CA MET A 38 -8.49 0.13 -3.76
C MET A 38 -7.79 1.11 -2.82
N TYR A 39 -8.54 1.85 -1.99
CA TYR A 39 -8.02 2.83 -1.05
C TYR A 39 -7.80 2.28 0.36
N GLU A 40 -8.10 1.01 0.59
CA GLU A 40 -7.87 0.35 1.87
C GLU A 40 -6.40 0.52 2.32
N GLU A 41 -6.19 0.87 3.58
CA GLU A 41 -4.83 1.10 4.10
C GLU A 41 -4.12 -0.22 4.37
N ASP A 42 -4.88 -1.21 4.84
CA ASP A 42 -4.38 -2.54 5.15
C ASP A 42 -3.94 -3.30 3.88
N LEU A 43 -2.66 -3.66 3.85
CA LEU A 43 -2.02 -4.30 2.71
C LEU A 43 -2.41 -5.78 2.54
N THR A 44 -3.02 -6.40 3.56
CA THR A 44 -3.24 -7.84 3.62
C THR A 44 -4.16 -8.29 2.50
N LEU A 45 -5.27 -7.59 2.31
CA LEU A 45 -6.23 -7.93 1.27
C LEU A 45 -5.64 -7.76 -0.14
N HIS A 46 -4.93 -6.67 -0.39
CA HIS A 46 -4.28 -6.44 -1.69
C HIS A 46 -3.23 -7.50 -1.99
N SER A 47 -2.43 -7.87 -0.98
CA SER A 47 -1.44 -8.94 -1.09
C SER A 47 -2.09 -10.27 -1.41
N MET A 48 -3.21 -10.60 -0.76
CA MET A 48 -3.95 -11.83 -1.04
C MET A 48 -4.47 -11.86 -2.49
N LEU A 49 -4.97 -10.73 -3.00
CA LEU A 49 -5.47 -10.62 -4.37
C LEU A 49 -4.38 -10.74 -5.44
N VAL A 50 -3.18 -10.17 -5.18
CA VAL A 50 -2.03 -10.27 -6.10
C VAL A 50 -1.51 -11.71 -6.22
N ASN A 51 -1.63 -12.49 -5.15
CA ASN A 51 -1.15 -13.87 -5.12
C ASN A 51 -2.16 -14.89 -5.71
N LEU A 52 -3.30 -14.44 -6.23
CA LEU A 52 -4.26 -15.32 -6.90
C LEU A 52 -3.68 -15.84 -8.22
N ASN A 53 -3.65 -17.16 -8.39
CA ASN A 53 -3.12 -17.81 -9.58
C ASN A 53 -4.01 -18.96 -10.07
N LEU A 54 -3.95 -19.21 -11.37
CA LEU A 54 -4.56 -20.37 -12.02
C LEU A 54 -3.86 -21.66 -11.54
N PRO A 55 -4.56 -22.81 -11.49
CA PRO A 55 -5.92 -23.06 -12.00
C PRO A 55 -7.05 -22.86 -10.97
N ASP A 56 -6.73 -22.76 -9.68
CA ASP A 56 -7.72 -22.77 -8.60
C ASP A 56 -8.40 -21.40 -8.40
N PHE A 57 -7.72 -20.31 -8.73
CA PHE A 57 -8.20 -18.94 -8.55
C PHE A 57 -8.18 -18.13 -9.86
N PRO A 58 -9.03 -17.10 -9.98
CA PRO A 58 -8.98 -16.19 -11.11
C PRO A 58 -7.74 -15.28 -11.03
N VAL A 59 -7.25 -14.84 -12.19
CA VAL A 59 -6.27 -13.76 -12.25
C VAL A 59 -6.99 -12.42 -12.13
N VAL A 60 -6.54 -11.56 -11.20
CA VAL A 60 -7.12 -10.24 -10.96
C VAL A 60 -6.51 -9.21 -11.91
N PHE A 61 -7.35 -8.38 -12.51
CA PHE A 61 -6.95 -7.27 -13.37
C PHE A 61 -7.59 -5.96 -12.88
N GLY A 62 -6.88 -4.84 -13.08
CA GLY A 62 -7.33 -3.50 -12.68
C GLY A 62 -6.42 -2.86 -11.64
N ILE A 63 -6.93 -1.83 -10.95
CA ILE A 63 -6.22 -1.17 -9.85
C ILE A 63 -6.44 -2.00 -8.59
N ILE A 64 -5.41 -2.71 -8.14
CA ILE A 64 -5.50 -3.52 -6.92
C ILE A 64 -5.31 -2.64 -5.67
N ARG A 65 -4.38 -1.69 -5.72
CA ARG A 65 -4.09 -0.78 -4.61
C ARG A 65 -3.73 0.61 -5.12
N ALA A 66 -4.36 1.64 -4.55
CA ALA A 66 -4.10 3.03 -4.83
C ALA A 66 -3.91 3.76 -3.49
N VAL A 67 -2.66 4.08 -3.16
CA VAL A 67 -2.33 4.78 -1.91
C VAL A 67 -1.66 6.10 -2.20
N LYS A 68 -2.14 7.14 -1.53
CA LYS A 68 -1.52 8.46 -1.55
C LYS A 68 -0.46 8.51 -0.47
N ALA A 69 0.79 8.24 -0.86
CA ALA A 69 1.96 8.36 -0.01
C ALA A 69 2.93 9.38 -0.60
N ASP A 70 3.70 10.04 0.28
CA ASP A 70 4.80 10.90 -0.15
C ASP A 70 5.80 10.10 -0.98
N THR A 71 6.36 10.73 -2.01
CA THR A 71 7.43 10.09 -2.78
C THR A 71 8.73 10.11 -1.98
N TYR A 72 9.67 9.25 -2.35
CA TYR A 72 11.01 9.27 -1.78
C TYR A 72 11.65 10.68 -1.81
N ASN A 73 11.50 11.39 -2.92
CA ASN A 73 12.08 12.72 -3.07
C ASN A 73 11.42 13.74 -2.13
N ASP A 74 10.09 13.70 -1.98
CA ASP A 74 9.38 14.60 -1.06
C ASP A 74 9.88 14.41 0.38
N LEU A 75 10.08 13.15 0.79
CA LEU A 75 10.61 12.82 2.11
C LEU A 75 12.08 13.24 2.27
N LEU A 76 12.89 13.08 1.23
CA LEU A 76 14.30 13.49 1.24
C LEU A 76 14.43 15.00 1.45
N TYR A 77 13.67 15.82 0.71
CA TYR A 77 13.71 17.27 0.87
C TYR A 77 13.20 17.72 2.24
N LYS A 78 12.10 17.15 2.73
CA LYS A 78 11.63 17.40 4.10
C LYS A 78 12.70 17.12 5.14
N GLN A 79 13.43 16.00 5.00
CA GLN A 79 14.52 15.66 5.90
C GLN A 79 15.67 16.68 5.85
N ILE A 80 16.06 17.13 4.66
CA ILE A 80 17.11 18.15 4.50
C ILE A 80 16.69 19.46 5.17
N GLU A 81 15.46 19.92 4.94
CA GLU A 81 14.91 21.12 5.58
C GLU A 81 14.88 21.00 7.10
N ASP A 82 14.42 19.87 7.63
CA ASP A 82 14.41 19.59 9.07
C ASP A 82 15.81 19.64 9.69
N VAL A 83 16.82 19.10 9.00
CA VAL A 83 18.21 19.11 9.46
C VAL A 83 18.80 20.51 9.37
N GLN A 84 18.55 21.25 8.28
CA GLN A 84 18.99 22.63 8.13
C GLN A 84 18.40 23.54 9.21
N ALA A 85 17.11 23.36 9.54
CA ALA A 85 16.44 24.13 10.59
C ALA A 85 17.00 23.86 11.99
N LYS A 86 17.44 22.62 12.26
CA LYS A 86 18.02 22.21 13.55
C LYS A 86 19.52 22.45 13.65
N SER A 87 20.21 22.68 12.54
CA SER A 87 21.65 22.88 12.51
C SER A 87 22.04 24.19 13.21
N PRO A 88 23.04 24.16 14.12
CA PRO A 88 23.60 25.39 14.70
C PRO A 88 24.45 26.16 13.68
N ILE A 89 24.89 25.51 12.60
CA ILE A 89 25.71 26.07 11.53
C ILE A 89 24.77 26.66 10.47
N LYS A 90 24.78 27.99 10.33
CA LYS A 90 23.92 28.73 9.38
C LYS A 90 24.70 29.38 8.23
N GLY A 91 26.02 29.45 8.34
CA GLY A 91 26.88 30.05 7.33
C GLY A 91 28.27 29.42 7.28
N MET A 92 29.05 29.85 6.29
CA MET A 92 30.42 29.36 6.07
C MET A 92 31.34 29.68 7.26
N ASP A 93 31.13 30.82 7.92
CA ASP A 93 31.90 31.22 9.10
C ASP A 93 31.63 30.30 10.29
N ASP A 94 30.39 29.85 10.49
CA ASP A 94 30.06 28.87 11.53
C ASP A 94 30.72 27.51 11.25
N VAL A 95 30.82 27.12 9.96
CA VAL A 95 31.54 25.90 9.57
C VAL A 95 33.02 26.02 9.94
N PHE A 96 33.66 27.13 9.55
CA PHE A 96 35.09 27.34 9.83
C PHE A 96 35.40 27.45 11.32
N ASN A 97 34.46 27.98 12.11
CA ASN A 97 34.59 28.15 13.55
C ASN A 97 33.99 27.00 14.38
N SER A 98 33.41 25.96 13.75
CA SER A 98 32.85 24.80 14.44
C SER A 98 33.90 23.82 14.97
N GLY A 99 35.14 23.95 14.53
CA GLY A 99 36.30 23.15 14.97
C GLY A 99 37.12 23.84 16.06
N SER A 100 38.25 23.24 16.43
CA SER A 100 39.20 23.84 17.38
C SER A 100 39.94 25.01 16.70
N THR A 101 39.44 26.22 16.86
CA THR A 101 40.14 27.45 16.44
C THR A 101 40.91 28.06 17.60
N TRP A 102 41.96 28.82 17.30
CA TRP A 102 42.76 29.57 18.27
C TRP A 102 42.83 31.04 17.86
N GLU A 103 42.57 31.95 18.80
CA GLU A 103 42.77 33.39 18.64
C GLU A 103 44.26 33.74 18.84
N VAL A 104 44.81 34.57 17.95
CA VAL A 104 46.20 35.06 17.99
C VAL A 104 46.22 36.51 18.44
#